data_AF-A0A7X6EWJ8-F1
#
_entry.id   AF-A0A7X6EWJ8-F1
#
_cell.length_a   1.000
_cell.length_b   1.000
_cell.length_c   1.000
_cell.angle_alpha   90.00
_cell.angle_beta   90.00
_cell.angle_gamma   90.00
#
_symmetry.space_group_name_H-M   'P 1'
#
loop_
_entity.id
_entity.type
_entity.pdbx_description
1 polymer ?
#
loop_
_entity_poly.entity_id
_entity_poly.type
_entity_poly.pdbx_seq_one_letter_code
_entity_poly.pdbx_strand_id
1 'polypeptide(L)'
;MTAPRIIEPNIRSVLQQPLTVGESPVWDEETGALWLVDILAPAVLRLSPGGTVDRFAMPAAVGCLGLCPDNRIVVGLQTGVHLFDPVSGDIEFLCDPVGRHVNGRLNDGKVGPDGHFWVGSISEAKPQVNDAALFRVGADGSARAVASGLTSSNGLAWSPDGRRMYHSDSRQCFLQSFDFDCRTGELGKGRRLRSFTEEDGRPDGATTDRDGFYWSAGVSAGRLNRMSSDGEIVEIYHLPVAAPTMPCFGGPDFRTLFVTSLSTDRTGRFEAGTVIAFDVDAEGLPPFRFGKQSS
;
A
#
# COMPACT_ATOMS: atom_id res chain seq x y z
N MET A 1 4.79 29.78 -0.09
CA MET A 1 5.13 28.34 -0.09
C MET A 1 6.44 28.20 -0.84
N THR A 2 7.41 27.52 -0.24
CA THR A 2 8.69 27.22 -0.91
C THR A 2 8.44 26.13 -1.95
N ALA A 3 9.08 26.22 -3.11
CA ALA A 3 8.98 25.16 -4.12
C ALA A 3 9.49 23.82 -3.55
N PRO A 4 8.91 22.67 -3.96
CA PRO A 4 9.36 21.37 -3.50
C PRO A 4 10.81 21.11 -3.92
N ARG A 5 11.57 20.40 -3.07
CA ARG A 5 12.90 19.91 -3.43
C ARG A 5 12.77 18.76 -4.42
N ILE A 6 13.44 18.85 -5.57
CA ILE A 6 13.49 17.77 -6.55
C ILE A 6 14.71 16.89 -6.27
N ILE A 7 14.51 15.58 -6.27
CA ILE A 7 15.53 14.58 -5.92
C ILE A 7 15.57 13.51 -7.01
N GLU A 8 16.79 13.19 -7.45
CA GLU A 8 17.09 12.06 -8.32
C GLU A 8 17.90 11.04 -7.50
N PRO A 9 17.24 10.01 -6.94
CA PRO A 9 17.91 9.05 -6.08
C PRO A 9 18.83 8.10 -6.86
N ASN A 10 19.85 7.56 -6.20
CA ASN A 10 20.67 6.49 -6.75
C ASN A 10 19.95 5.14 -6.61
N ILE A 11 19.47 4.61 -7.74
CA ILE A 11 18.57 3.46 -7.78
C ILE A 11 19.30 2.12 -7.83
N ARG A 12 18.78 1.15 -7.06
CA ARG A 12 19.10 -0.27 -7.14
C ARG A 12 17.88 -1.04 -7.64
N SER A 13 18.05 -1.92 -8.61
CA SER A 13 17.03 -2.93 -8.92
C SER A 13 17.10 -4.05 -7.89
N VAL A 14 15.98 -4.40 -7.27
CA VAL A 14 15.92 -5.45 -6.24
C VAL A 14 15.16 -6.69 -6.70
N LEU A 15 14.46 -6.62 -7.82
CA LEU A 15 13.75 -7.73 -8.43
C LEU A 15 14.06 -7.82 -9.93
N GLN A 16 14.53 -8.98 -10.38
CA GLN A 16 14.83 -9.25 -11.79
C GLN A 16 13.61 -9.77 -12.56
N GLN A 17 12.70 -10.45 -11.85
CA GLN A 17 11.48 -10.98 -12.44
C GLN A 17 10.50 -9.83 -12.69
N PRO A 18 9.93 -9.71 -13.91
CA PRO A 18 8.96 -8.67 -14.19
C PRO A 18 7.65 -8.92 -13.43
N LEU A 19 7.01 -7.83 -13.01
CA LEU A 19 5.70 -7.82 -12.36
C LEU A 19 4.64 -7.28 -13.33
N THR A 20 3.43 -7.85 -13.29
CA THR A 20 2.31 -7.28 -14.03
C THR A 20 1.81 -6.03 -13.30
N VAL A 21 1.46 -6.17 -12.02
CA VAL A 21 1.10 -5.06 -11.13
C VAL A 21 1.73 -5.33 -9.77
N GLY A 22 2.98 -4.87 -9.59
CA GLY A 22 3.67 -4.96 -8.31
C GLY A 22 3.02 -4.02 -7.30
N GLU A 23 2.66 -4.52 -6.13
CA GLU A 23 1.94 -3.75 -5.11
C GLU A 23 2.19 -4.25 -3.68
N SER A 24 1.71 -3.49 -2.71
CA SER A 24 1.69 -3.82 -1.27
C SER A 24 3.03 -4.34 -0.71
N PRO A 25 4.16 -3.64 -0.96
CA PRO A 25 5.42 -3.97 -0.32
C PRO A 25 5.35 -3.79 1.20
N VAL A 26 5.79 -4.81 1.94
CA VAL A 26 5.93 -4.80 3.41
C VAL A 26 7.28 -5.40 3.79
N TRP A 27 8.07 -4.63 4.53
CA TRP A 27 9.36 -5.08 5.07
C TRP A 27 9.17 -5.84 6.37
N ASP A 28 9.60 -7.10 6.43
CA ASP A 28 9.65 -7.89 7.66
C ASP A 28 11.00 -7.68 8.36
N GLU A 29 11.00 -6.88 9.42
CA GLU A 29 12.18 -6.54 10.19
C GLU A 29 12.79 -7.74 10.94
N GLU A 30 12.00 -8.78 11.20
CA GLU A 30 12.46 -9.97 11.92
C GLU A 30 13.32 -10.87 11.02
N THR A 31 12.98 -10.96 9.73
CA THR A 31 13.68 -11.82 8.76
C THR A 31 14.54 -11.05 7.77
N GLY A 32 14.39 -9.72 7.70
CA GLY A 32 14.99 -8.86 6.67
C GLY A 32 14.44 -9.13 5.26
N ALA A 33 13.20 -9.62 5.16
CA ALA A 33 12.59 -9.96 3.87
C ALA A 33 11.62 -8.86 3.41
N LEU A 34 11.57 -8.61 2.11
CA LEU A 34 10.51 -7.80 1.52
C LEU A 34 9.41 -8.71 0.99
N TRP A 35 8.21 -8.57 1.54
CA TRP A 35 7.00 -9.18 1.02
C TRP A 35 6.29 -8.21 0.09
N LEU A 36 5.63 -8.72 -0.96
CA LEU A 36 4.84 -7.92 -1.88
C LEU A 36 3.86 -8.82 -2.66
N VAL A 37 3.02 -8.20 -3.50
CA VAL A 37 2.09 -8.92 -4.36
C VAL A 37 2.33 -8.59 -5.84
N ASP A 38 1.95 -9.51 -6.71
CA ASP A 38 1.64 -9.21 -8.11
C ASP A 38 0.14 -9.42 -8.30
N ILE A 39 -0.62 -8.33 -8.47
CA ILE A 39 -2.08 -8.38 -8.43
C ILE A 39 -2.65 -9.19 -9.60
N LEU A 40 -2.17 -8.91 -10.82
CA LEU A 40 -2.77 -9.41 -12.06
C LEU A 40 -2.04 -10.62 -12.65
N ALA A 41 -0.83 -10.95 -12.16
CA ALA A 41 -0.30 -12.30 -12.20
C ALA A 41 -0.33 -12.86 -10.77
N PRO A 42 -1.48 -13.35 -10.29
CA PRO A 42 -1.78 -13.41 -8.87
C PRO A 42 -0.77 -14.22 -8.06
N ALA A 43 0.00 -13.53 -7.22
CA ALA A 43 0.92 -14.17 -6.29
C ALA A 43 1.33 -13.26 -5.14
N VAL A 44 1.66 -13.88 -4.02
CA VAL A 44 2.49 -13.28 -2.98
C VAL A 44 3.95 -13.60 -3.30
N LEU A 45 4.83 -12.62 -3.16
CA LEU A 45 6.27 -12.78 -3.33
C LEU A 45 7.00 -12.47 -2.02
N ARG A 46 8.08 -13.19 -1.78
CA ARG A 46 9.04 -12.91 -0.69
C ARG A 46 10.44 -12.79 -1.27
N LEU A 47 11.05 -11.62 -1.13
CA LEU A 47 12.45 -11.38 -1.45
C LEU A 47 13.27 -11.46 -0.16
N SER A 48 14.09 -12.49 -0.03
CA SER A 48 14.99 -12.69 1.12
C SER A 48 16.24 -11.80 1.02
N PRO A 49 16.96 -11.52 2.14
CA PRO A 49 18.18 -10.71 2.12
C PRO A 49 19.25 -11.17 1.12
N GLY A 50 19.31 -12.48 0.84
CA GLY A 50 20.24 -13.08 -0.13
C GLY A 50 19.82 -12.94 -1.60
N GLY A 51 18.70 -12.27 -1.90
CA GLY A 51 18.19 -12.09 -3.26
C GLY A 51 17.32 -13.26 -3.77
N THR A 52 17.08 -14.28 -2.95
CA THR A 52 16.14 -15.37 -3.29
C THR A 52 14.72 -14.85 -3.32
N VAL A 53 14.00 -15.17 -4.40
CA VAL A 53 12.60 -14.80 -4.60
C VAL A 53 11.75 -16.06 -4.51
N ASP A 54 10.93 -16.15 -3.46
CA ASP A 54 9.86 -17.12 -3.38
C ASP A 54 8.60 -16.51 -4.00
N ARG A 55 7.85 -17.34 -4.75
CA ARG A 55 6.61 -16.94 -5.41
C ARG A 55 5.51 -17.94 -5.09
N PHE A 56 4.48 -17.47 -4.39
CA PHE A 56 3.34 -18.26 -3.96
C PHE A 56 2.13 -17.90 -4.82
N ALA A 57 1.70 -18.82 -5.68
CA ALA A 57 0.57 -18.58 -6.57
C ALA A 57 -0.74 -18.42 -5.77
N MET A 58 -1.50 -17.36 -6.06
CA MET A 58 -2.76 -17.08 -5.38
C MET A 58 -3.96 -17.47 -6.27
N PRO A 59 -5.08 -17.91 -5.69
CA PRO A 59 -6.23 -18.43 -6.46
C PRO A 59 -7.06 -17.34 -7.15
N ALA A 60 -6.84 -16.07 -6.81
CA ALA A 60 -7.50 -14.91 -7.37
C ALA A 60 -6.57 -13.69 -7.25
N ALA A 61 -6.90 -12.59 -7.93
CA ALA A 61 -6.14 -11.34 -7.83
C ALA A 61 -5.92 -10.95 -6.35
N VAL A 62 -4.68 -10.67 -5.99
CA VAL A 62 -4.25 -10.39 -4.61
C VAL A 62 -3.81 -8.93 -4.54
N GLY A 63 -4.64 -8.07 -3.96
CA GLY A 63 -4.40 -6.63 -3.97
C GLY A 63 -3.37 -6.18 -2.94
N CYS A 64 -3.38 -6.81 -1.76
CA CYS A 64 -2.56 -6.40 -0.63
C CYS A 64 -2.27 -7.53 0.35
N LEU A 65 -1.30 -7.31 1.23
CA LEU A 65 -0.93 -8.22 2.31
C LEU A 65 -0.59 -7.51 3.62
N GLY A 66 -0.52 -8.28 4.70
CA GLY A 66 -0.02 -7.86 6.00
C GLY A 66 0.61 -9.03 6.76
N LEU A 67 1.62 -8.75 7.58
CA LEU A 67 2.32 -9.78 8.35
C LEU A 67 1.50 -10.17 9.59
N CYS A 68 1.50 -11.45 9.97
CA CYS A 68 0.97 -11.91 11.25
C CYS A 68 2.12 -12.23 12.24
N PRO A 69 1.87 -12.24 13.56
CA PRO A 69 2.87 -12.64 14.56
C PRO A 69 3.29 -14.11 14.50
N ASP A 70 2.46 -14.97 13.90
CA ASP A 70 2.68 -16.41 13.77
C ASP A 70 3.28 -16.81 12.41
N ASN A 71 3.85 -15.86 11.68
CA ASN A 71 4.44 -16.01 10.33
C ASN A 71 3.45 -16.32 9.20
N ARG A 72 2.14 -16.35 9.49
CA ARG A 72 1.13 -16.28 8.42
C ARG A 72 1.07 -14.87 7.83
N ILE A 73 0.39 -14.77 6.70
CA ILE A 73 0.18 -13.51 5.98
C ILE A 73 -1.33 -13.31 5.83
N VAL A 74 -1.86 -12.19 6.31
CA VAL A 74 -3.22 -11.78 5.93
C VAL A 74 -3.17 -11.22 4.51
N VAL A 75 -4.06 -11.67 3.62
CA VAL A 75 -4.09 -11.25 2.22
C VAL A 75 -5.48 -10.77 1.82
N GLY A 76 -5.53 -9.68 1.06
CA GLY A 76 -6.75 -9.16 0.43
C GLY A 76 -6.88 -9.71 -0.99
N LEU A 77 -7.62 -10.81 -1.16
CA LEU A 77 -7.95 -11.36 -2.47
C LEU A 77 -9.22 -10.70 -3.03
N GLN A 78 -9.41 -10.80 -4.34
CA GLN A 78 -10.70 -10.48 -4.98
C GLN A 78 -11.87 -11.26 -4.35
N THR A 79 -11.61 -12.43 -3.77
CA THR A 79 -12.61 -13.30 -3.13
C THR A 79 -12.83 -13.00 -1.65
N GLY A 80 -12.13 -12.03 -1.07
CA GLY A 80 -12.22 -11.68 0.35
C GLY A 80 -10.86 -11.61 1.03
N VAL A 81 -10.88 -11.49 2.36
CA VAL A 81 -9.71 -11.54 3.22
C VAL A 81 -9.43 -12.98 3.62
N HIS A 82 -8.17 -13.39 3.52
CA HIS A 82 -7.71 -14.74 3.85
C HIS A 82 -6.45 -14.71 4.73
N LEU A 83 -6.17 -15.80 5.41
CA LEU A 83 -4.90 -16.09 6.05
C LEU A 83 -4.14 -17.11 5.21
N PHE A 84 -2.94 -16.74 4.78
CA PHE A 84 -2.03 -17.55 3.98
C PHE A 84 -0.88 -18.06 4.84
N ASP A 85 -0.65 -19.37 4.85
CA ASP A 85 0.52 -19.99 5.46
C ASP A 85 1.59 -20.29 4.38
N PRO A 86 2.74 -19.59 4.37
CA PRO A 86 3.79 -19.80 3.38
C PRO A 86 4.54 -21.13 3.53
N VAL A 87 4.39 -21.85 4.65
CA VAL A 87 5.03 -23.14 4.89
C VAL A 87 4.20 -24.28 4.31
N SER A 88 2.90 -24.32 4.61
CA SER A 88 2.01 -25.38 4.10
C SER A 88 1.44 -25.06 2.72
N GLY A 89 1.33 -23.78 2.38
CA GLY A 89 0.59 -23.31 1.21
C GLY A 89 -0.91 -23.13 1.44
N ASP A 90 -1.39 -23.34 2.66
CA ASP A 90 -2.83 -23.25 2.98
C ASP A 90 -3.33 -21.80 2.93
N ILE A 91 -4.57 -21.64 2.44
CA ILE A 91 -5.26 -20.35 2.34
C ILE A 91 -6.63 -20.48 3.00
N GLU A 92 -6.74 -19.94 4.21
CA GLU A 92 -7.95 -19.96 5.02
C GLU A 92 -8.79 -18.71 4.75
N PHE A 93 -10.09 -18.87 4.47
CA PHE A 93 -11.01 -17.73 4.33
C PHE A 93 -11.36 -17.14 5.69
N LEU A 94 -11.20 -15.82 5.83
CA LEU A 94 -11.54 -15.08 7.04
C LEU A 94 -12.90 -14.38 6.92
N CYS A 95 -13.05 -13.52 5.91
CA CYS A 95 -14.30 -12.81 5.66
C CYS A 95 -14.35 -12.19 4.25
N ASP A 96 -15.54 -11.83 3.77
CA ASP A 96 -15.73 -11.00 2.58
C ASP A 96 -16.31 -9.64 3.02
N PRO A 97 -15.48 -8.58 3.16
CA PRO A 97 -15.94 -7.30 3.69
C PRO A 97 -16.75 -6.48 2.66
N VAL A 98 -16.54 -6.73 1.37
CA VAL A 98 -17.23 -6.03 0.27
C VAL A 98 -18.60 -6.67 0.01
N GLY A 99 -18.67 -7.99 0.16
CA GLY A 99 -19.80 -8.80 -0.26
C GLY A 99 -19.86 -8.94 -1.78
N ARG A 100 -20.69 -9.88 -2.25
CA ARG A 100 -20.85 -10.22 -3.68
C ARG A 100 -21.55 -9.15 -4.54
N HIS A 101 -21.73 -7.93 -4.03
CA HIS A 101 -22.57 -6.90 -4.66
C HIS A 101 -21.80 -5.82 -5.42
N VAL A 102 -20.48 -5.75 -5.26
CA VAL A 102 -19.62 -4.77 -5.96
C VAL A 102 -18.92 -5.44 -7.12
N ASN A 103 -18.95 -4.78 -8.28
CA ASN A 103 -18.11 -5.17 -9.41
C ASN A 103 -16.70 -4.60 -9.19
N GLY A 104 -15.85 -5.38 -8.54
CA GLY A 104 -14.54 -4.93 -8.11
C GLY A 104 -13.73 -6.00 -7.38
N ARG A 105 -12.68 -5.55 -6.69
CA ARG A 105 -11.78 -6.39 -5.89
C ARG A 105 -11.24 -5.62 -4.69
N LEU A 106 -10.70 -6.34 -3.72
CA LEU A 106 -9.79 -5.72 -2.75
C LEU A 106 -8.54 -5.22 -3.49
N ASN A 107 -8.08 -4.03 -3.10
CA ASN A 107 -7.01 -3.29 -3.75
C ASN A 107 -5.88 -3.08 -2.74
N ASP A 108 -5.58 -1.85 -2.32
CA ASP A 108 -4.57 -1.58 -1.30
C ASP A 108 -5.10 -1.86 0.12
N GLY A 109 -4.19 -2.22 1.00
CA GLY A 109 -4.46 -2.50 2.40
C GLY A 109 -3.17 -2.59 3.20
N LYS A 110 -3.30 -2.34 4.51
CA LYS A 110 -2.21 -2.35 5.47
C LYS A 110 -2.73 -2.72 6.85
N VAL A 111 -1.88 -3.33 7.67
CA VAL A 111 -2.20 -3.51 9.09
C VAL A 111 -2.04 -2.18 9.80
N GLY A 112 -3.08 -1.76 10.53
CA GLY A 112 -3.09 -0.53 11.29
C GLY A 112 -2.41 -0.67 12.67
N PRO A 113 -2.16 0.46 13.36
CA PRO A 113 -1.62 0.47 14.73
C PRO A 113 -2.55 -0.17 15.78
N ASP A 114 -3.77 -0.53 15.39
CA ASP A 114 -4.72 -1.29 16.21
C ASP A 114 -4.67 -2.80 15.94
N GLY A 115 -3.69 -3.28 15.16
CA GLY A 115 -3.53 -4.69 14.81
C GLY A 115 -4.58 -5.24 13.86
N HIS A 116 -5.42 -4.38 13.27
CA HIS A 116 -6.46 -4.78 12.32
C HIS A 116 -5.99 -4.64 10.89
N PHE A 117 -6.57 -5.43 9.99
CA PHE A 117 -6.29 -5.30 8.57
C PHE A 117 -7.24 -4.27 7.97
N TRP A 118 -6.67 -3.15 7.52
CA TRP A 118 -7.42 -2.10 6.85
C TRP A 118 -7.25 -2.29 5.35
N VAL A 119 -8.35 -2.47 4.64
CA VAL A 119 -8.32 -2.87 3.23
C VAL A 119 -9.37 -2.11 2.43
N GLY A 120 -8.93 -1.55 1.32
CA GLY A 120 -9.75 -0.83 0.37
C GLY A 120 -10.24 -1.72 -0.76
N SER A 121 -11.39 -1.39 -1.34
CA SER A 121 -11.82 -1.94 -2.63
C SER A 121 -11.58 -0.95 -3.78
N ILE A 122 -11.66 -1.47 -5.01
CA ILE A 122 -11.71 -0.68 -6.25
C ILE A 122 -12.99 -1.03 -7.01
N SER A 123 -13.61 -0.01 -7.61
CA SER A 123 -14.76 -0.17 -8.51
C SER A 123 -14.28 -0.38 -9.95
N GLU A 124 -14.62 -1.52 -10.53
CA GLU A 124 -14.29 -1.89 -11.91
C GLU A 124 -15.51 -1.82 -12.85
N ALA A 125 -16.63 -1.29 -12.35
CA ALA A 125 -17.85 -1.10 -13.11
C ALA A 125 -17.66 -0.25 -14.38
N LYS A 126 -18.41 -0.60 -15.42
CA LYS A 126 -18.51 0.16 -16.67
C LYS A 126 -20.01 0.37 -16.98
N PRO A 127 -20.55 1.61 -16.92
CA PRO A 127 -19.87 2.87 -16.60
C PRO A 127 -19.33 2.93 -15.16
N GLN A 128 -18.37 3.83 -14.92
CA GLN A 128 -17.76 4.02 -13.60
C GLN A 128 -18.79 4.45 -12.56
N VAL A 129 -18.75 3.82 -11.39
CA VAL A 129 -19.52 4.24 -10.20
C VAL A 129 -18.59 4.37 -8.99
N ASN A 130 -19.12 4.92 -7.90
CA ASN A 130 -18.40 5.17 -6.64
C ASN A 130 -18.89 4.21 -5.54
N ASP A 131 -18.82 2.91 -5.79
CA ASP A 131 -19.24 1.83 -4.87
C ASP A 131 -18.06 1.18 -4.13
N ALA A 132 -16.85 1.72 -4.28
CA ALA A 132 -15.71 1.29 -3.48
C ALA A 132 -15.76 1.86 -2.05
N ALA A 133 -15.07 1.19 -1.14
CA ALA A 133 -15.04 1.52 0.27
C ALA A 133 -13.70 1.11 0.91
N LEU A 134 -13.40 1.71 2.06
CA LEU A 134 -12.35 1.27 2.97
C LEU A 134 -13.01 0.47 4.09
N PHE A 135 -12.38 -0.63 4.47
CA PHE A 135 -12.86 -1.54 5.50
C PHE A 135 -11.81 -1.73 6.57
N ARG A 136 -12.27 -2.02 7.79
CA ARG A 136 -11.45 -2.47 8.91
C ARG A 136 -11.87 -3.89 9.27
N VAL A 137 -10.91 -4.81 9.28
CA VAL A 137 -11.14 -6.25 9.48
C VAL A 137 -10.37 -6.73 10.72
N GLY A 138 -11.08 -7.39 11.63
CA GLY A 138 -10.53 -8.01 12.84
C GLY A 138 -10.05 -9.45 12.61
N ALA A 139 -9.16 -9.92 13.48
CA ALA A 139 -8.66 -11.29 13.45
C ALA A 139 -9.74 -12.35 13.75
N ASP A 140 -10.88 -11.93 14.28
CA ASP A 140 -12.09 -12.74 14.48
C ASP A 140 -13.00 -12.79 13.24
N GLY A 141 -12.61 -12.15 12.13
CA GLY A 141 -13.39 -12.04 10.90
C GLY A 141 -14.46 -10.95 10.94
N SER A 142 -14.56 -10.17 12.02
CA SER A 142 -15.43 -8.99 12.04
C SER A 142 -14.95 -7.96 11.01
N ALA A 143 -15.89 -7.42 10.23
CA ALA A 143 -15.58 -6.43 9.20
C ALA A 143 -16.60 -5.29 9.23
N ARG A 144 -16.12 -4.05 9.06
CA ARG A 144 -16.99 -2.90 8.86
C ARG A 144 -16.41 -1.92 7.84
N ALA A 145 -17.29 -1.29 7.07
CA ALA A 145 -16.92 -0.14 6.26
C ALA A 145 -16.62 1.06 7.16
N VAL A 146 -15.55 1.80 6.84
CA VAL A 146 -15.11 3.00 7.58
C VAL A 146 -15.10 4.24 6.69
N ALA A 147 -15.04 4.07 5.38
CA ALA A 147 -15.29 5.10 4.37
C ALA A 147 -15.98 4.47 3.16
N SER A 148 -16.90 5.19 2.52
CA SER A 148 -17.66 4.74 1.35
C SER A 148 -17.76 5.87 0.32
N GLY A 149 -18.33 5.59 -0.85
CA GLY A 149 -18.42 6.56 -1.94
C GLY A 149 -17.08 6.77 -2.65
N LEU A 150 -16.17 5.81 -2.51
CA LEU A 150 -14.87 5.79 -3.18
C LEU A 150 -14.99 5.17 -4.56
N THR A 151 -14.00 5.40 -5.40
CA THR A 151 -13.83 4.78 -6.72
C THR A 151 -12.64 3.83 -6.72
N SER A 152 -11.52 4.22 -6.09
CA SER A 152 -10.30 3.41 -5.99
C SER A 152 -9.60 3.69 -4.67
N SER A 153 -9.94 2.91 -3.64
CA SER A 153 -9.32 3.05 -2.32
C SER A 153 -7.84 2.66 -2.37
N ASN A 154 -6.97 3.61 -2.03
CA ASN A 154 -5.52 3.48 -2.11
C ASN A 154 -4.84 4.35 -1.05
N GLY A 155 -3.51 4.27 -0.97
CA GLY A 155 -2.67 5.20 -0.23
C GLY A 155 -3.08 5.30 1.23
N LEU A 156 -2.78 4.26 2.00
CA LEU A 156 -3.14 4.13 3.40
C LEU A 156 -1.90 4.16 4.30
N ALA A 157 -1.87 5.08 5.26
CA ALA A 157 -0.82 5.17 6.26
C ALA A 157 -1.31 5.84 7.55
N TRP A 158 -0.53 5.73 8.63
CA TRP A 158 -0.79 6.40 9.90
C TRP A 158 0.37 7.31 10.29
N SER A 159 0.09 8.39 11.01
CA SER A 159 1.14 9.19 11.64
C SER A 159 1.98 8.33 12.60
N PRO A 160 3.25 8.71 12.88
CA PRO A 160 4.14 7.95 13.76
C PRO A 160 3.59 7.72 15.17
N ASP A 161 2.77 8.65 15.67
CA ASP A 161 2.11 8.53 16.97
C ASP A 161 0.81 7.71 16.94
N GLY A 162 0.42 7.22 15.76
CA GLY A 162 -0.78 6.40 15.55
C GLY A 162 -2.09 7.16 15.78
N ARG A 163 -2.10 8.50 15.77
CA ARG A 163 -3.30 9.32 16.06
C ARG A 163 -3.99 9.88 14.82
N ARG A 164 -3.37 9.76 13.66
CA ARG A 164 -3.91 10.26 12.40
C ARG A 164 -3.80 9.20 11.32
N MET A 165 -4.89 8.93 10.63
CA MET A 165 -4.91 8.09 9.43
C MET A 165 -4.92 8.98 8.19
N TYR A 166 -4.10 8.65 7.20
CA TYR A 166 -4.10 9.22 5.86
C TYR A 166 -4.67 8.21 4.89
N HIS A 167 -5.53 8.68 3.97
CA HIS A 167 -6.16 7.82 2.97
C HIS A 167 -6.38 8.59 1.67
N SER A 168 -6.23 7.91 0.54
CA SER A 168 -6.40 8.50 -0.78
C SER A 168 -7.44 7.76 -1.63
N ASP A 169 -7.98 8.47 -2.61
CA ASP A 169 -8.68 7.86 -3.72
C ASP A 169 -7.96 8.21 -5.02
N SER A 170 -7.45 7.19 -5.70
CA SER A 170 -6.65 7.37 -6.91
C SER A 170 -7.45 7.95 -8.07
N ARG A 171 -8.71 7.54 -8.24
CA ARG A 171 -9.53 7.94 -9.40
C ARG A 171 -10.25 9.25 -9.14
N GLN A 172 -10.60 9.54 -7.89
CA GLN A 172 -11.09 10.86 -7.47
C GLN A 172 -9.95 11.87 -7.19
N CYS A 173 -8.69 11.45 -7.31
CA CYS A 173 -7.48 12.27 -7.23
C CYS A 173 -7.38 13.10 -5.95
N PHE A 174 -7.55 12.48 -4.78
CA PHE A 174 -7.46 13.20 -3.52
C PHE A 174 -6.68 12.47 -2.42
N LEU A 175 -6.19 13.26 -1.46
CA LEU A 175 -5.72 12.80 -0.14
C LEU A 175 -6.59 13.44 0.95
N GLN A 176 -6.90 12.66 1.97
CA GLN A 176 -7.56 13.12 3.19
C GLN A 176 -6.89 12.53 4.42
N SER A 177 -7.17 13.13 5.56
CA SER A 177 -6.81 12.58 6.85
C SER A 177 -7.97 12.55 7.81
N PHE A 178 -7.83 11.71 8.83
CA PHE A 178 -8.78 11.51 9.91
C PHE A 178 -8.02 11.49 11.22
N ASP A 179 -8.61 12.08 12.27
CA ASP A 179 -8.23 11.71 13.63
C ASP A 179 -8.55 10.22 13.81
N PHE A 180 -7.65 9.48 14.44
CA PHE A 180 -7.74 8.03 14.60
C PHE A 180 -7.55 7.64 16.06
N ASP A 181 -8.50 6.89 16.60
CA ASP A 181 -8.38 6.28 17.93
C ASP A 181 -7.92 4.84 17.79
N CYS A 182 -6.67 4.57 18.16
CA CYS A 182 -6.09 3.23 18.07
C CYS A 182 -6.71 2.20 19.01
N ARG A 183 -7.42 2.62 20.06
CA ARG A 183 -8.07 1.70 21.02
C ARG A 183 -9.37 1.16 20.48
N THR A 184 -10.11 1.98 19.74
CA THR A 184 -11.45 1.65 19.23
C THR A 184 -11.46 1.39 17.72
N GLY A 185 -10.42 1.86 17.02
CA GLY A 185 -10.36 1.88 15.56
C GLY A 185 -11.29 2.92 14.92
N GLU A 186 -11.81 3.88 15.69
CA GLU A 186 -12.72 4.91 15.19
C GLU A 186 -11.99 6.01 14.42
N LEU A 187 -12.67 6.57 13.42
CA LEU A 187 -12.21 7.70 12.62
C LEU A 187 -13.07 8.93 12.94
N GLY A 188 -12.40 10.06 13.15
CA GLY A 188 -13.03 11.37 13.18
C GLY A 188 -13.54 11.82 11.80
N LYS A 189 -13.93 13.08 11.67
CA LYS A 189 -14.37 13.64 10.39
C LYS A 189 -13.18 13.75 9.42
N GLY A 190 -13.35 13.28 8.19
CA GLY A 190 -12.35 13.42 7.13
C GLY A 190 -12.08 14.87 6.76
N ARG A 191 -10.79 15.26 6.73
CA ARG A 191 -10.29 16.55 6.24
C ARG A 191 -9.57 16.35 4.91
N ARG A 192 -10.04 16.98 3.84
CA ARG A 192 -9.32 17.06 2.56
C ARG A 192 -7.99 17.80 2.77
N LEU A 193 -6.89 17.16 2.41
CA LEU A 193 -5.55 17.77 2.48
C LEU A 193 -5.06 18.22 1.11
N ARG A 194 -5.31 17.40 0.07
CA ARG A 194 -4.88 17.68 -1.29
C ARG A 194 -5.84 17.12 -2.32
N SER A 195 -5.96 17.85 -3.43
CA SER A 195 -6.41 17.32 -4.72
C SER A 195 -5.20 17.27 -5.64
N PHE A 196 -4.96 16.13 -6.27
CA PHE A 196 -3.79 15.88 -7.11
C PHE A 196 -4.04 16.41 -8.53
N THR A 197 -3.03 17.03 -9.10
CA THR A 197 -3.01 17.41 -10.52
C THR A 197 -2.44 16.26 -11.38
N GLU A 198 -2.52 16.38 -12.70
CA GLU A 198 -1.86 15.43 -13.60
C GLU A 198 -0.33 15.43 -13.43
N GLU A 199 0.27 16.60 -13.18
CA GLU A 199 1.69 16.72 -12.88
C GLU A 199 2.04 15.97 -11.59
N ASP A 200 1.14 16.02 -10.59
CA ASP A 200 1.32 15.30 -9.34
C ASP A 200 1.31 13.78 -9.48
N GLY A 201 0.59 13.32 -10.50
CA GLY A 201 0.21 11.94 -10.67
C GLY A 201 -0.95 11.57 -9.74
N ARG A 202 -1.75 10.60 -10.17
CA ARG A 202 -2.78 10.01 -9.31
C ARG A 202 -2.12 9.41 -8.07
N PRO A 203 -2.65 9.66 -6.85
CA PRO A 203 -2.13 9.02 -5.65
C PRO A 203 -2.38 7.52 -5.73
N ASP A 204 -1.38 6.71 -5.43
CA ASP A 204 -1.50 5.25 -5.37
C ASP A 204 -1.15 4.78 -3.95
N GLY A 205 -0.37 3.71 -3.78
CA GLY A 205 0.11 3.26 -2.48
C GLY A 205 0.98 4.29 -1.72
N ALA A 206 1.04 4.12 -0.39
CA ALA A 206 1.68 5.08 0.49
C ALA A 206 2.30 4.52 1.78
N THR A 207 3.16 5.32 2.39
CA THR A 207 3.73 5.10 3.73
C THR A 207 3.94 6.43 4.45
N THR A 208 4.30 6.40 5.72
CA THR A 208 4.77 7.57 6.48
C THR A 208 6.21 7.36 6.94
N ASP A 209 6.94 8.46 7.14
CA ASP A 209 8.22 8.45 7.84
C ASP A 209 8.06 8.86 9.31
N ARG A 210 9.11 8.65 10.10
CA ARG A 210 9.19 8.97 11.53
C ARG A 210 9.03 10.46 11.84
N ASP A 211 9.30 11.33 10.87
CA ASP A 211 9.11 12.78 10.99
C ASP A 211 7.65 13.20 10.73
N GLY A 212 6.79 12.27 10.35
CA GLY A 212 5.36 12.48 10.15
C GLY A 212 4.97 12.95 8.74
N PHE A 213 5.88 12.84 7.77
CA PHE A 213 5.56 13.10 6.36
C PHE A 213 4.90 11.87 5.73
N TYR A 214 3.94 12.13 4.85
CA TYR A 214 3.23 11.14 4.06
C TYR A 214 3.89 11.00 2.69
N TRP A 215 4.26 9.77 2.32
CA TRP A 215 4.90 9.43 1.06
C TRP A 215 3.91 8.68 0.17
N SER A 216 3.68 9.17 -1.04
CA SER A 216 2.73 8.58 -1.99
C SER A 216 3.37 8.42 -3.36
N ALA A 217 3.11 7.30 -4.01
CA ALA A 217 3.35 7.19 -5.44
C ALA A 217 2.41 8.11 -6.21
N GLY A 218 2.96 8.84 -7.18
CA GLY A 218 2.23 9.50 -8.25
C GLY A 218 2.28 8.60 -9.48
N VAL A 219 1.41 7.59 -9.54
CA VAL A 219 1.52 6.48 -10.51
C VAL A 219 1.47 6.96 -11.96
N SER A 220 0.70 8.00 -12.26
CA SER A 220 0.67 8.61 -13.59
C SER A 220 1.74 9.68 -13.82
N ALA A 221 2.67 9.92 -12.90
CA ALA A 221 3.72 10.91 -13.07
C ALA A 221 5.14 10.35 -12.90
N GLY A 222 5.30 9.03 -12.69
CA GLY A 222 6.63 8.42 -12.60
C GLY A 222 7.45 8.92 -11.41
N ARG A 223 6.79 9.27 -10.30
CA ARG A 223 7.42 9.95 -9.16
C ARG A 223 6.88 9.49 -7.81
N LEU A 224 7.63 9.77 -6.75
CA LEU A 224 7.13 9.80 -5.38
C LEU A 224 6.98 11.23 -4.88
N ASN A 225 5.91 11.47 -4.14
CA ASN A 225 5.62 12.73 -3.48
C ASN A 225 5.78 12.54 -1.96
N ARG A 226 6.70 13.28 -1.33
CA ARG A 226 6.76 13.41 0.13
C ARG A 226 6.00 14.66 0.55
N MET A 227 4.98 14.50 1.38
CA MET A 227 4.04 15.53 1.75
C MET A 227 4.05 15.79 3.25
N SER A 228 3.97 17.07 3.62
CA SER A 228 3.75 17.47 5.01
C SER A 228 2.38 16.99 5.51
N SER A 229 2.17 17.07 6.83
CA SER A 229 0.90 16.70 7.45
C SER A 229 -0.29 17.57 7.01
N ASP A 230 -0.05 18.72 6.38
CA ASP A 230 -1.10 19.56 5.78
C ASP A 230 -1.39 19.24 4.31
N GLY A 231 -0.66 18.29 3.71
CA GLY A 231 -0.83 17.88 2.32
C GLY A 231 0.04 18.65 1.32
N GLU A 232 0.95 19.51 1.78
CA GLU A 232 1.90 20.19 0.89
C GLU A 232 3.03 19.26 0.46
N ILE A 233 3.28 19.15 -0.84
CA ILE A 233 4.42 18.40 -1.38
C ILE A 233 5.69 19.17 -1.06
N VAL A 234 6.56 18.58 -0.25
CA VAL A 234 7.83 19.19 0.16
C VAL A 234 9.01 18.63 -0.62
N GLU A 235 8.92 17.38 -1.08
CA GLU A 235 9.95 16.74 -1.91
C GLU A 235 9.29 15.89 -3.00
N ILE A 236 9.94 15.88 -4.17
CA ILE A 236 9.56 15.05 -5.32
C ILE A 236 10.77 14.21 -5.70
N TYR A 237 10.57 12.89 -5.75
CA TYR A 237 11.59 11.95 -6.22
C TYR A 237 11.22 11.50 -7.63
N HIS A 238 12.02 11.85 -8.62
CA HIS A 238 11.87 11.31 -9.97
C HIS A 238 12.42 9.89 -10.03
N LEU A 239 11.61 8.97 -10.52
CA LEU A 239 11.98 7.55 -10.55
C LEU A 239 12.17 7.08 -11.99
N PRO A 240 13.09 6.13 -12.25
CA PRO A 240 13.30 5.55 -13.57
C PRO A 240 12.26 4.45 -13.89
N VAL A 241 11.01 4.65 -13.46
CA VAL A 241 9.87 3.77 -13.75
C VAL A 241 8.66 4.64 -14.10
N ALA A 242 7.98 4.33 -15.20
CA ALA A 242 6.86 5.15 -15.65
C ALA A 242 5.63 5.11 -14.72
N ALA A 243 5.44 4.04 -13.94
CA ALA A 243 4.26 3.84 -13.12
C ALA A 243 4.59 3.21 -11.74
N PRO A 244 5.23 3.96 -10.83
CA PRO A 244 5.44 3.52 -9.46
C PRO A 244 4.10 3.37 -8.75
N THR A 245 3.94 2.34 -7.93
CA THR A 245 2.67 1.97 -7.28
C THR A 245 2.70 2.21 -5.78
N MET A 246 3.73 1.75 -5.05
CA MET A 246 3.77 1.92 -3.60
C MET A 246 5.19 2.01 -3.02
N PRO A 247 5.47 3.00 -2.15
CA PRO A 247 6.68 3.04 -1.33
C PRO A 247 6.55 2.24 -0.02
N CYS A 248 7.65 1.61 0.41
CA CYS A 248 7.79 0.94 1.70
C CYS A 248 9.20 1.18 2.26
N PHE A 249 9.29 1.60 3.52
CA PHE A 249 10.58 1.67 4.20
C PHE A 249 11.03 0.29 4.68
N GLY A 250 12.33 0.01 4.59
CA GLY A 250 12.95 -1.20 5.10
C GLY A 250 14.47 -1.05 5.21
N GLY A 251 15.16 -2.18 5.23
CA GLY A 251 16.56 -2.22 5.63
C GLY A 251 16.72 -2.22 7.16
N PRO A 252 17.94 -2.48 7.66
CA PRO A 252 18.20 -2.64 9.10
C PRO A 252 17.98 -1.36 9.92
N ASP A 253 17.99 -0.19 9.28
CA ASP A 253 17.80 1.13 9.89
C ASP A 253 16.54 1.85 9.39
N PHE A 254 15.70 1.18 8.60
CA PHE A 254 14.50 1.75 7.95
C PHE A 254 14.79 2.97 7.06
N ARG A 255 16.00 3.10 6.52
CA ARG A 255 16.39 4.23 5.62
C ARG A 255 16.49 3.82 4.15
N THR A 256 16.20 2.56 3.83
CA THR A 256 16.02 2.13 2.44
C THR A 256 14.55 2.22 2.07
N LEU A 257 14.23 2.95 1.00
CA LEU A 257 12.90 2.97 0.42
C LEU A 257 12.82 1.96 -0.73
N PHE A 258 11.94 0.98 -0.60
CA PHE A 258 11.53 0.07 -1.67
C PHE A 258 10.31 0.65 -2.38
N VAL A 259 10.26 0.55 -3.71
CA VAL A 259 9.15 1.06 -4.52
C VAL A 259 8.76 0.03 -5.56
N THR A 260 7.52 -0.43 -5.52
CA THR A 260 6.93 -1.29 -6.54
C THR A 260 6.46 -0.47 -7.74
N SER A 261 6.32 -1.12 -8.90
CA SER A 261 5.72 -0.53 -10.10
C SER A 261 4.86 -1.53 -10.87
N LEU A 262 4.00 -1.00 -11.74
CA LEU A 262 3.18 -1.79 -12.66
C LEU A 262 3.74 -1.75 -14.09
N SER A 263 3.40 -2.78 -14.86
CA SER A 263 3.70 -2.81 -16.29
C SER A 263 2.84 -1.78 -17.05
N THR A 264 3.45 -1.01 -17.95
CA THR A 264 2.74 0.03 -18.71
C THR A 264 3.40 0.30 -20.06
N ASP A 265 2.63 0.80 -21.02
CA ASP A 265 3.09 1.28 -22.33
C ASP A 265 2.89 2.80 -22.52
N ARG A 266 2.58 3.51 -21.43
CA ARG A 266 2.16 4.92 -21.44
C ARG A 266 3.21 5.89 -22.00
N THR A 267 4.49 5.52 -21.96
CA THR A 267 5.60 6.30 -22.52
C THR A 267 5.83 6.02 -24.01
N GLY A 268 4.94 5.22 -24.63
CA GLY A 268 5.08 4.74 -26.01
C GLY A 268 6.02 3.54 -26.15
N ARG A 269 6.52 3.01 -25.03
CA ARG A 269 7.31 1.77 -24.95
C ARG A 269 6.80 0.94 -23.78
N PHE A 270 6.75 -0.38 -23.98
CA PHE A 270 6.40 -1.28 -22.89
C PHE A 270 7.52 -1.29 -21.85
N GLU A 271 7.17 -0.93 -20.62
CA GLU A 271 7.98 -1.02 -19.42
C GLU A 271 7.35 -2.06 -18.49
N ALA A 272 8.12 -3.07 -18.08
CA ALA A 272 7.64 -4.06 -17.13
C ALA A 272 7.63 -3.49 -15.71
N GLY A 273 6.66 -3.92 -14.91
CA GLY A 273 6.66 -3.66 -13.47
C GLY A 273 7.89 -4.30 -12.81
N THR A 274 8.40 -3.66 -11.77
CA THR A 274 9.59 -4.10 -11.05
C THR A 274 9.54 -3.60 -9.61
N VAL A 275 10.62 -3.86 -8.87
CA VAL A 275 10.86 -3.25 -7.57
C VAL A 275 12.22 -2.58 -7.63
N ILE A 276 12.25 -1.31 -7.28
CA ILE A 276 13.47 -0.52 -7.11
C ILE A 276 13.68 -0.19 -5.63
N ALA A 277 14.91 0.09 -5.25
CA ALA A 277 15.25 0.56 -3.93
C ALA A 277 16.33 1.64 -3.96
N PHE A 278 16.30 2.54 -2.98
CA PHE A 278 17.31 3.58 -2.79
C PHE A 278 17.33 4.04 -1.34
N ASP A 279 18.44 4.63 -0.90
CA ASP A 279 18.57 5.15 0.46
C ASP A 279 18.07 6.59 0.53
N VAL A 280 17.49 6.96 1.68
CA VAL A 280 16.99 8.29 1.97
C VAL A 280 17.40 8.73 3.38
N ASP A 281 17.44 10.05 3.60
CA ASP A 281 17.72 10.62 4.94
C ASP A 281 16.54 10.48 5.91
N ALA A 282 15.33 10.23 5.39
CA ALA A 282 14.16 9.95 6.20
C ALA A 282 14.22 8.53 6.77
N GLU A 283 13.67 8.35 7.97
CA GLU A 283 13.59 7.04 8.61
C GLU A 283 12.14 6.54 8.61
N GLY A 284 11.93 5.29 8.22
CA GLY A 284 10.63 4.64 8.32
C GLY A 284 10.26 4.17 9.72
N LEU A 285 9.23 3.33 9.75
CA LEU A 285 8.70 2.68 10.94
C LEU A 285 8.52 1.19 10.64
N PRO A 286 8.69 0.30 11.63
CA PRO A 286 8.32 -1.11 11.50
C PRO A 286 6.82 -1.25 11.13
N PRO A 287 6.44 -2.24 10.31
CA PRO A 287 5.03 -2.51 10.05
C PRO A 287 4.31 -3.01 11.31
N PHE A 288 3.00 -2.82 11.33
CA PHE A 288 2.15 -3.48 12.32
C PHE A 288 1.85 -4.92 11.88
N ARG A 289 1.51 -5.78 12.86
CA ARG A 289 1.19 -7.20 12.62
C ARG A 289 -0.28 -7.49 12.93
N PHE A 290 -0.94 -8.22 12.03
CA PHE A 290 -2.36 -8.51 12.11
C PHE A 290 -2.68 -9.44 13.29
N GLY A 291 -3.68 -9.07 14.10
CA GLY A 291 -4.06 -9.82 15.30
C GLY A 291 -3.19 -9.54 16.53
N LYS A 292 -2.15 -8.70 16.41
CA LYS A 292 -1.38 -8.22 17.57
C LYS A 292 -2.07 -7.01 18.18
N GLN A 293 -2.59 -7.12 19.40
CA GLN A 293 -3.09 -5.95 20.11
C GLN A 293 -1.91 -5.08 20.55
N SER A 294 -2.03 -3.76 20.36
CA SER A 294 -1.10 -2.79 20.91
C SER A 294 -1.25 -2.74 22.43
N SER A 295 -0.18 -3.12 23.13
CA SER A 295 -0.07 -3.07 24.59
C SER A 295 -0.06 -1.63 25.12
#